data_AF-A0A831PNX8-F1
#
_entry.id   AF-A0A831PNX8-F1
#
_cell.length_a   1.000
_cell.length_b   1.000
_cell.length_c   1.000
_cell.angle_alpha   90.00
_cell.angle_beta   90.00
_cell.angle_gamma   90.00
#
_symmetry.space_group_name_H-M   'P 1'
#
loop_
_entity.id
_entity.type
_entity.pdbx_description
1 polymer ?
#
loop_
_entity_poly.entity_id
_entity_poly.type
_entity_poly.pdbx_seq_one_letter_code
_entity_poly.pdbx_strand_id
1 'polypeptide(L)'
;LCERSFLLEFGISSLDGRELSALVLDGELAASAIRRLARTIGRETRSEAVHLFSDRQYVTAGEIAELILAWRILNRWHVLEAARSAHAKG
;
A
#
# COMPACT_ATOMS: atom_id res chain seq x y z
N LEU A 1 -9.10 -21.79 3.97
CA LEU A 1 -8.91 -22.00 2.52
C LEU A 1 -9.41 -20.76 1.80
N CYS A 2 -8.69 -20.26 0.81
CA CYS A 2 -9.13 -19.10 0.03
C CYS A 2 -10.24 -19.56 -0.92
N GLU A 3 -11.48 -19.08 -0.74
CA GLU A 3 -12.62 -19.43 -1.60
C GLU A 3 -12.52 -18.79 -3.00
N ARG A 4 -11.60 -17.83 -3.16
CA ARG A 4 -11.35 -17.11 -4.42
C ARG A 4 -9.91 -17.27 -4.88
N SER A 5 -9.73 -17.34 -6.20
CA SER A 5 -8.42 -17.40 -6.83
C SER A 5 -7.68 -16.09 -6.65
N PHE A 6 -6.37 -16.18 -6.39
CA PHE A 6 -5.48 -15.02 -6.31
C PHE A 6 -4.10 -15.37 -6.85
N LEU A 7 -3.36 -14.36 -7.29
CA LEU A 7 -1.95 -14.44 -7.63
C LEU A 7 -1.18 -13.34 -6.88
N LEU A 8 -0.02 -13.70 -6.35
CA LEU A 8 0.95 -12.77 -5.80
C LEU A 8 2.33 -13.17 -6.27
N GLU A 9 2.95 -12.33 -7.09
CA GLU A 9 4.31 -12.56 -7.57
C GLU A 9 5.18 -11.33 -7.29
N PHE A 10 6.42 -11.59 -6.88
CA PHE A 10 7.44 -10.57 -6.74
C PHE A 10 8.63 -10.95 -7.62
N GLY A 11 9.13 -9.99 -8.38
CA GLY A 11 10.25 -10.22 -9.28
C GLY A 11 10.90 -8.93 -9.76
N ILE A 12 11.79 -9.07 -10.73
CA ILE A 12 12.40 -7.94 -11.44
C ILE A 12 11.71 -7.83 -12.81
N SER A 13 11.34 -6.62 -13.18
CA SER A 13 10.80 -6.28 -14.50
C SER A 13 11.63 -5.18 -15.12
N SER A 14 11.72 -5.16 -16.46
CA SER A 14 12.38 -4.11 -17.20
C SER A 14 11.32 -3.17 -17.80
N LEU A 15 11.38 -1.89 -17.43
CA LEU A 15 10.54 -0.84 -17.99
C LEU A 15 11.45 0.27 -18.53
N ASP A 16 11.33 0.57 -19.82
CA ASP A 16 12.15 1.58 -20.51
C ASP A 16 13.67 1.40 -20.31
N GLY A 17 14.12 0.14 -20.32
CA GLY A 17 15.53 -0.22 -20.13
C GLY A 17 16.04 -0.09 -18.69
N ARG A 18 15.15 0.15 -17.72
CA ARG A 18 15.48 0.19 -16.29
C ARG A 18 14.91 -1.04 -15.59
N GLU A 19 15.75 -1.71 -14.80
CA GLU A 19 15.31 -2.77 -13.92
C GLU A 19 14.57 -2.18 -12.71
N LEU A 20 13.37 -2.70 -12.47
CA LEU A 20 12.50 -2.32 -11.37
C LEU A 20 12.03 -3.57 -10.64
N SER A 21 11.94 -3.50 -9.31
CA SER A 21 11.20 -4.50 -8.56
C SER A 21 9.71 -4.37 -8.89
N ALA A 22 9.09 -5.48 -9.27
CA ALA A 22 7.68 -5.56 -9.62
C ALA A 22 6.93 -6.44 -8.61
N LEU A 23 5.74 -5.98 -8.23
CA LEU A 23 4.75 -6.73 -7.48
C LEU A 23 3.53 -6.91 -8.38
N VAL A 24 3.21 -8.16 -8.72
CA VAL A 24 2.04 -8.51 -9.52
C VAL A 24 0.97 -9.06 -8.57
N LEU A 25 -0.23 -8.50 -8.70
CA LEU A 25 -1.42 -8.85 -7.93
C LEU A 25 -2.53 -9.17 -8.92
N ASP A 26 -3.20 -10.31 -8.75
CA ASP A 26 -4.40 -10.65 -9.50
C ASP A 26 -5.43 -11.35 -8.60
N GLY A 27 -6.70 -11.22 -8.95
CA GLY A 27 -7.83 -11.76 -8.20
C GLY A 27 -8.16 -10.97 -6.93
N GLU A 28 -8.61 -11.69 -5.92
CA GLU A 28 -9.10 -11.12 -4.66
C GLU A 28 -8.48 -11.82 -3.45
N LEU A 29 -8.11 -11.04 -2.45
CA LEU A 29 -7.58 -11.53 -1.19
C LEU A 29 -8.56 -11.24 -0.06
N ALA A 30 -8.51 -12.04 1.00
CA ALA A 30 -9.28 -11.74 2.21
C ALA A 30 -8.92 -10.34 2.73
N ALA A 31 -9.91 -9.53 3.13
CA ALA A 31 -9.68 -8.17 3.62
C ALA A 31 -8.75 -8.12 4.85
N SER A 32 -8.63 -9.24 5.58
CA SER A 32 -7.64 -9.40 6.64
C SER A 32 -6.19 -9.18 6.18
N ALA A 33 -5.87 -9.46 4.90
CA ALA A 33 -4.54 -9.30 4.32
C ALA A 33 -4.04 -7.83 4.35
N ILE A 34 -4.95 -6.86 4.20
CA ILE A 34 -4.61 -5.43 4.19
C ILE A 34 -4.89 -4.73 5.53
N ARG A 35 -5.53 -5.41 6.49
CA ARG A 35 -6.03 -4.79 7.74
C ARG A 35 -4.96 -4.04 8.53
N ARG A 36 -3.71 -4.49 8.47
CA ARG A 36 -2.59 -3.80 9.14
C ARG A 36 -2.23 -2.51 8.41
N LEU A 37 -2.07 -2.57 7.08
CA LEU A 37 -1.74 -1.42 6.24
C LEU A 37 -2.82 -0.33 6.32
N ALA A 38 -4.08 -0.74 6.17
CA ALA A 38 -5.24 0.12 6.30
C ALA A 38 -5.25 0.86 7.66
N ARG A 39 -5.11 0.13 8.78
CA ARG A 39 -5.07 0.78 10.11
C ARG A 39 -3.91 1.77 10.28
N THR A 40 -2.74 1.47 9.72
CA THR A 40 -1.60 2.39 9.77
C THR A 40 -1.92 3.68 9.03
N ILE A 41 -2.39 3.58 7.78
CA ILE A 41 -2.76 4.74 6.97
C ILE A 41 -3.86 5.55 7.66
N GLY A 42 -4.90 4.90 8.18
CA GLY A 42 -6.01 5.57 8.88
C GLY A 42 -5.54 6.35 10.10
N ARG A 43 -4.60 5.80 10.89
CA ARG A 43 -4.01 6.50 12.04
C ARG A 43 -3.20 7.72 11.63
N GLU A 44 -2.39 7.63 10.58
CA GLU A 44 -1.54 8.75 10.14
C GLU A 44 -2.34 9.87 9.49
N THR A 45 -3.33 9.50 8.68
CA THR A 45 -4.17 10.46 7.94
C THR A 45 -5.34 11.00 8.77
N ARG A 46 -5.65 10.37 9.91
CA ARG A 46 -6.89 10.58 10.68
C ARG A 46 -8.14 10.44 9.80
N SER A 47 -8.06 9.63 8.75
CA SER A 47 -9.14 9.44 7.79
C SER A 47 -9.96 8.20 8.12
N GLU A 48 -11.27 8.41 8.28
CA GLU A 48 -12.23 7.31 8.44
C GLU A 48 -12.47 6.54 7.14
N ALA A 49 -12.05 7.09 5.98
CA ALA A 49 -12.21 6.41 4.69
C ALA A 49 -11.49 5.06 4.67
N VAL A 50 -10.47 4.86 5.50
CA VAL A 50 -9.77 3.58 5.57
C VAL A 50 -10.60 2.50 6.28
N HIS A 51 -11.70 2.87 6.95
CA HIS A 51 -12.68 1.93 7.48
C HIS A 51 -13.52 1.25 6.40
N LEU A 52 -13.53 1.75 5.15
CA LEU A 52 -14.20 1.09 4.01
C LEU A 52 -13.75 -0.36 3.79
N PHE A 53 -12.56 -0.72 4.27
CA PHE A 53 -12.02 -2.08 4.20
C PHE A 53 -12.39 -2.97 5.39
N SER A 54 -13.02 -2.42 6.44
CA SER A 54 -13.29 -3.13 7.71
C SER A 54 -14.45 -4.12 7.61
N ASP A 55 -15.46 -3.77 6.82
CA ASP A 55 -16.72 -4.51 6.70
C ASP A 55 -16.73 -5.49 5.52
N ARG A 56 -15.67 -5.47 4.70
CA ARG A 56 -15.56 -6.32 3.52
C ARG A 56 -14.88 -7.64 3.88
N GLN A 57 -15.33 -8.73 3.25
CA GLN A 57 -14.69 -10.03 3.38
C GLN A 57 -13.47 -10.17 2.47
N TYR A 58 -13.50 -9.52 1.31
CA TYR A 58 -12.47 -9.59 0.28
C TYR A 58 -12.11 -8.21 -0.27
N VAL A 59 -10.92 -8.10 -0.84
CA VAL A 59 -10.37 -6.92 -1.52
C VAL A 59 -9.72 -7.31 -2.82
N THR A 60 -9.83 -6.44 -3.82
CA THR A 60 -9.27 -6.67 -5.15
C THR A 60 -7.79 -6.32 -5.21
N ALA A 61 -7.08 -6.86 -6.20
CA ALA A 61 -5.71 -6.47 -6.51
C ALA A 61 -5.52 -4.94 -6.66
N GLY A 62 -6.49 -4.25 -7.29
CA GLY A 62 -6.46 -2.80 -7.48
C GLY A 62 -6.52 -2.03 -6.15
N GLU A 63 -7.43 -2.42 -5.26
CA GLU A 63 -7.56 -1.81 -3.93
C GLU A 63 -6.31 -2.00 -3.07
N ILE A 64 -5.66 -3.17 -3.18
CA ILE A 64 -4.39 -3.43 -2.51
C ILE A 64 -3.30 -2.51 -3.06
N ALA A 65 -3.20 -2.36 -4.39
CA ALA A 65 -2.23 -1.50 -5.04
C ALA A 65 -2.41 -0.02 -4.63
N GLU A 66 -3.65 0.46 -4.58
CA GLU A 66 -3.99 1.82 -4.12
C GLU A 66 -3.53 2.07 -2.69
N LEU A 67 -3.78 1.13 -1.77
CA LEU A 67 -3.32 1.23 -0.38
C LEU A 67 -1.80 1.26 -0.26
N ILE A 68 -1.09 0.42 -1.05
CA ILE A 68 0.37 0.43 -1.09
C ILE A 68 0.87 1.79 -1.58
N LEU A 69 0.28 2.34 -2.64
CA LEU A 69 0.67 3.64 -3.18
C LEU A 69 0.41 4.77 -2.18
N ALA A 70 -0.76 4.79 -1.54
CA ALA A 70 -1.09 5.76 -0.49
C ALA A 70 -0.05 5.72 0.65
N TRP A 71 0.30 4.52 1.11
CA TRP A 71 1.33 4.34 2.12
C TRP A 71 2.72 4.84 1.68
N ARG A 72 3.10 4.58 0.42
CA ARG A 72 4.39 5.03 -0.12
C ARG A 72 4.47 6.56 -0.21
N ILE A 73 3.38 7.23 -0.59
CA ILE A 73 3.29 8.69 -0.63
C ILE A 73 3.43 9.28 0.78
N LEU A 74 2.69 8.75 1.76
CA LEU A 74 2.75 9.22 3.15
C LEU A 74 4.14 9.07 3.76
N ASN A 75 4.77 7.90 3.57
CA ASN A 75 6.14 7.70 4.02
C ASN A 75 7.12 8.67 3.37
N ARG A 76 6.99 8.90 2.06
CA ARG A 76 7.86 9.84 1.36
C ARG A 76 7.69 11.25 1.90
N TRP A 77 6.45 11.66 2.17
CA TRP A 77 6.15 12.95 2.77
C TRP A 77 6.83 13.13 4.13
N HIS A 78 6.73 12.13 5.02
CA HIS A 78 7.39 12.18 6.34
C HIS A 78 8.91 12.31 6.23
N VAL A 79 9.55 11.60 5.30
CA VAL A 79 10.99 11.71 5.06
C VAL A 79 11.38 13.12 4.61
N LEU A 80 10.60 13.72 3.70
CA LEU A 80 10.85 15.08 3.21
C LEU A 80 10.68 16.13 4.32
N GLU A 81 9.63 16.00 5.13
CA GLU A 81 9.38 16.89 6.27
C GLU A 81 10.47 16.79 7.34
N ALA A 82 10.97 15.59 7.61
CA ALA A 82 12.09 15.38 8.53
C ALA A 82 13.38 16.04 8.00
N ALA A 83 13.67 15.88 6.70
CA ALA A 83 14.82 16.51 6.06
C ALA A 83 14.74 18.04 6.08
N ARG A 84 13.56 18.62 5.77
CA ARG A 84 13.29 20.06 5.87
C ARG A 84 13.53 20.58 7.29
N SER A 85 13.03 19.86 8.28
CA SER A 85 13.16 20.23 9.70
C SER A 85 14.60 20.15 10.21
N ALA A 86 15.41 19.24 9.68
CA ALA A 86 16.84 19.15 9.98
C ALA A 86 17.62 20.32 9.38
N HIS A 87 17.33 20.69 8.14
CA HIS A 87 17.94 21.83 7.46
C HIS A 87 17.60 23.18 8.11
N ALA A 88 16.41 23.34 8.69
CA ALA A 88 16.01 24.58 9.35
C ALA A 88 16.68 24.80 10.73
N LYS A 89 17.36 23.79 11.28
CA LYS A 89 17.99 23.83 12.61
C LYS A 89 19.52 23.97 12.60
N GLY A 90 20.16 23.93 11.42
CA GLY A 90 21.59 24.12 11.23
C GLY A 90 21.89 25.40 10.49
#